data_AF-A0A1J5BPH3-F1
#
_entry.id   AF-A0A1J5BPH3-F1
#
_cell.length_a   1.000
_cell.length_b   1.000
_cell.length_c   1.000
_cell.angle_alpha   90.00
_cell.angle_beta   90.00
_cell.angle_gamma   90.00
#
_symmetry.space_group_name_H-M   'P 1'
#
loop_
_entity.id
_entity.type
_entity.pdbx_description
1 polymer ?
#
loop_
_entity_poly.entity_id
_entity_poly.type
_entity_poly.pdbx_seq_one_letter_code
_entity_poly.pdbx_strand_id
1 'polypeptide(L)'
;MTFTGDNQDIVAIISIVIYLGETSFDEFEKGLKELKIINPTNFLMGLLKKGVKNKNLEATVSDIVNLLLENNPTPFVEFRKKEFKATIDRMDFLSDHEDIDNLLNEEIFITKEVFEVGKLAQLNSACIFGLSDKPELATLPSKEVGLPPIFEKTMKIY
;
A
#
# COMPACT_ATOMS: atom_id res chain seq x y z
N MET A 1 -6.51 21.99 5.51
CA MET A 1 -6.85 20.68 4.90
C MET A 1 -5.80 20.44 3.81
N THR A 2 -5.03 19.35 3.90
CA THR A 2 -4.01 19.00 2.89
C THR A 2 -4.67 18.20 1.77
N PHE A 3 -4.38 18.50 0.50
CA PHE A 3 -5.09 17.92 -0.66
C PHE A 3 -5.06 16.39 -0.68
N THR A 4 -3.92 15.79 -0.33
CA THR A 4 -3.74 14.34 -0.31
C THR A 4 -3.90 13.72 1.08
N GLY A 5 -3.98 14.51 2.14
CA GLY A 5 -4.14 14.01 3.51
C GLY A 5 -3.06 13.02 3.97
N ASP A 6 -1.84 13.11 3.42
CA ASP A 6 -0.74 12.13 3.62
C ASP A 6 -1.02 10.71 3.06
N ASN A 7 -2.05 10.58 2.21
CA ASN A 7 -2.34 9.32 1.54
C ASN A 7 -1.42 9.16 0.30
N GLN A 8 -0.40 8.32 0.45
CA GLN A 8 0.58 8.03 -0.61
C GLN A 8 -0.06 7.43 -1.87
N ASP A 9 -1.13 6.66 -1.72
CA ASP A 9 -1.81 6.06 -2.87
C ASP A 9 -2.51 7.14 -3.73
N ILE A 10 -3.05 8.18 -3.08
CA ILE A 10 -3.62 9.34 -3.79
C ILE A 10 -2.52 10.08 -4.56
N VAL A 11 -1.34 10.27 -3.96
CA VAL A 11 -0.19 10.87 -4.66
C VAL A 11 0.17 10.02 -5.87
N ALA A 12 0.27 8.70 -5.71
CA ALA A 12 0.65 7.79 -6.77
C ALA A 12 -0.33 7.81 -7.97
N ILE A 13 -1.65 7.77 -7.75
CA ILE A 13 -2.60 7.83 -8.88
C ILE A 13 -2.52 9.17 -9.63
N ILE A 14 -2.36 10.29 -8.91
CA ILE A 14 -2.20 11.62 -9.52
C ILE A 14 -0.91 11.65 -10.36
N SER A 15 0.19 11.15 -9.80
CA SER A 15 1.47 11.05 -10.52
C SER A 15 1.36 10.18 -11.77
N ILE A 16 0.66 9.04 -11.71
CA ILE A 16 0.44 8.16 -12.88
C ILE A 16 -0.37 8.88 -13.96
N VAL A 17 -1.47 9.55 -13.57
CA VAL A 17 -2.32 10.32 -14.49
C VAL A 17 -1.52 11.41 -15.22
N ILE A 18 -0.66 12.13 -14.49
CA ILE A 18 0.19 13.18 -15.05
C ILE A 18 1.29 12.57 -15.93
N TYR A 19 1.96 11.52 -15.46
CA TYR A 19 3.04 10.85 -16.19
C TYR A 19 2.57 10.25 -17.52
N LEU A 20 1.34 9.72 -17.56
CA LEU A 20 0.73 9.19 -18.79
C LEU A 20 0.16 10.29 -19.71
N GLY A 21 0.24 11.57 -19.33
CA GLY A 21 -0.17 12.69 -20.17
C GLY A 21 -1.68 12.87 -20.31
N GLU A 22 -2.46 12.35 -19.37
CA GLU A 22 -3.92 12.56 -19.32
C GLU A 22 -4.27 13.97 -18.82
N THR A 23 -3.36 14.58 -18.06
CA THR A 23 -3.30 16.02 -17.77
C THR A 23 -1.84 16.42 -17.62
N SER A 24 -1.49 17.68 -17.90
CA SER A 24 -0.17 18.21 -17.54
C SER A 24 -0.09 18.61 -16.07
N PHE A 25 1.12 18.66 -15.52
CA PHE A 25 1.35 19.18 -14.17
C PHE A 25 0.92 20.65 -14.04
N ASP A 26 1.20 21.47 -15.05
CA ASP A 26 0.81 22.88 -15.06
C ASP A 26 -0.71 23.06 -15.04
N GLU A 27 -1.46 22.24 -15.78
CA GLU A 27 -2.93 22.25 -15.73
C GLU A 27 -3.48 21.82 -14.37
N PHE A 28 -2.87 20.81 -13.75
CA PHE A 28 -3.23 20.36 -12.41
C PHE A 28 -2.96 21.46 -11.37
N GLU A 29 -1.76 22.05 -11.39
CA GLU A 29 -1.37 23.12 -10.48
C GLU A 29 -2.24 24.37 -10.65
N LYS A 30 -2.52 24.76 -11.90
CA LYS A 30 -3.45 25.85 -12.20
C LYS A 30 -4.85 25.55 -11.68
N GLY A 31 -5.34 24.32 -11.84
CA GLY A 31 -6.63 23.89 -11.32
C GLY A 31 -6.73 23.98 -9.79
N LEU A 32 -5.64 23.67 -9.07
CA LEU A 32 -5.55 23.86 -7.62
C LEU A 32 -5.58 25.35 -7.25
N LYS A 33 -4.75 26.18 -7.90
CA LYS A 33 -4.67 27.63 -7.64
C LYS A 33 -6.00 28.35 -7.90
N GLU A 34 -6.73 27.92 -8.93
CA GLU A 34 -8.04 28.48 -9.32
C GLU A 34 -9.22 27.86 -8.55
N LEU A 35 -8.97 26.98 -7.57
CA LEU A 35 -10.00 26.26 -6.80
C LEU A 35 -10.98 25.44 -7.67
N LYS A 36 -10.56 25.06 -8.88
CA LYS A 36 -11.29 24.15 -9.77
C LYS A 36 -11.08 22.69 -9.39
N ILE A 37 -9.95 22.40 -8.75
CA ILE A 37 -9.61 21.10 -8.17
C ILE A 37 -9.62 21.27 -6.65
N ILE A 38 -10.65 20.74 -6.01
CA ILE A 38 -10.88 20.96 -4.56
C ILE A 38 -10.33 19.79 -3.73
N ASN A 39 -10.49 18.57 -4.24
CA ASN A 39 -10.04 17.34 -3.60
C ASN A 39 -9.73 16.27 -4.68
N PRO A 40 -9.08 15.16 -4.30
CA PRO A 40 -8.70 14.10 -5.24
C PRO A 40 -9.90 13.50 -5.99
N THR A 41 -11.02 13.28 -5.31
CA THR A 41 -12.25 12.73 -5.93
C THR A 41 -12.75 13.64 -7.05
N ASN A 42 -12.84 14.95 -6.80
CA ASN A 42 -13.27 15.95 -7.78
C ASN A 42 -12.34 16.01 -9.00
N PHE A 43 -11.02 15.94 -8.77
CA PHE A 43 -10.03 15.89 -9.84
C PHE A 43 -10.21 14.65 -10.74
N LEU A 44 -10.25 13.46 -10.15
CA LEU A 44 -10.36 12.20 -10.87
C LEU A 44 -11.71 12.06 -11.60
N MET A 45 -12.82 12.50 -10.99
CA MET A 45 -14.11 12.58 -11.67
C MET A 45 -14.08 13.56 -12.85
N GLY A 46 -13.39 14.70 -12.70
CA GLY A 46 -13.18 15.66 -13.78
C GLY A 46 -12.41 15.05 -14.95
N LEU A 47 -11.42 14.22 -14.65
CA LEU A 47 -10.65 13.47 -15.65
C LEU A 47 -11.53 12.47 -16.41
N LEU A 48 -12.31 11.65 -15.70
CA LEU A 48 -13.25 10.70 -16.32
C LEU A 48 -14.26 11.39 -17.24
N LYS A 49 -14.81 12.54 -16.83
CA LYS A 49 -15.75 13.34 -17.65
C LYS A 49 -15.12 13.90 -18.92
N LYS A 50 -13.83 14.27 -18.89
CA LYS A 50 -13.09 14.74 -20.07
C LYS A 50 -12.77 13.60 -21.04
N GLY A 51 -12.81 12.36 -20.56
CA GLY A 51 -12.41 11.16 -21.29
C GLY A 51 -10.92 10.88 -21.09
N VAL A 52 -10.61 9.75 -20.45
CA VAL A 52 -9.25 9.23 -20.31
C VAL A 52 -8.87 8.51 -21.58
N LYS A 53 -7.70 8.82 -22.16
CA LYS A 53 -7.25 8.22 -23.42
C LYS A 53 -6.85 6.77 -23.22
N ASN A 54 -6.16 6.45 -22.12
CA ASN A 54 -5.77 5.10 -21.75
C ASN A 54 -6.91 4.34 -21.07
N LYS A 55 -7.45 3.31 -21.73
CA LYS A 55 -8.60 2.53 -21.23
C LYS A 55 -8.33 1.73 -19.95
N ASN A 56 -7.11 1.25 -19.75
CA ASN A 56 -6.75 0.55 -18.51
C ASN A 56 -6.68 1.54 -17.34
N LEU A 57 -6.16 2.74 -17.60
CA LEU A 57 -6.16 3.81 -16.60
C LEU A 57 -7.59 4.30 -16.32
N GLU A 58 -8.44 4.43 -17.34
CA GLU A 58 -9.85 4.82 -17.18
C GLU A 58 -10.58 3.90 -16.20
N ALA A 59 -10.46 2.59 -16.40
CA ALA A 59 -11.04 1.59 -15.49
C ALA A 59 -10.50 1.74 -14.07
N THR A 60 -9.17 1.84 -13.93
CA THR A 60 -8.50 2.01 -12.62
C THR A 60 -8.96 3.28 -11.91
N VAL A 61 -9.02 4.41 -12.61
CA VAL A 61 -9.47 5.70 -12.07
C VAL A 61 -10.94 5.63 -11.67
N SER A 62 -11.78 4.95 -12.46
CA SER A 62 -13.19 4.73 -12.13
C SER A 62 -13.35 3.95 -10.82
N ASP A 63 -12.62 2.85 -10.65
CA ASP A 63 -12.66 2.05 -9.42
C ASP A 63 -12.21 2.86 -8.21
N ILE A 64 -11.12 3.62 -8.36
CA ILE A 64 -10.60 4.51 -7.31
C ILE A 64 -11.62 5.57 -6.93
N VAL A 65 -12.29 6.19 -7.90
CA VAL A 65 -13.33 7.20 -7.63
C VAL A 65 -14.47 6.58 -6.83
N ASN A 66 -14.93 5.37 -7.19
CA ASN A 66 -15.99 4.68 -6.44
C ASN A 66 -15.56 4.45 -4.98
N LEU A 67 -14.34 3.96 -4.75
CA LEU A 67 -13.80 3.75 -3.40
C LEU A 67 -13.70 5.06 -2.59
N LEU A 68 -13.22 6.14 -3.22
CA LEU A 68 -13.12 7.44 -2.56
C LEU A 68 -14.50 8.02 -2.21
N LEU A 69 -15.52 7.79 -3.04
CA LEU A 69 -16.90 8.20 -2.75
C LEU A 69 -17.52 7.41 -1.58
N GLU A 70 -17.07 6.18 -1.36
CA GLU A 70 -17.44 5.34 -0.21
C GLU A 70 -16.62 5.65 1.05
N ASN A 71 -15.74 6.67 1.01
CA ASN A 71 -14.76 7.00 2.05
C ASN A 71 -13.79 5.85 2.36
N ASN A 72 -13.53 4.96 1.40
CA ASN A 72 -12.50 3.94 1.53
C ASN A 72 -11.13 4.57 1.23
N PRO A 73 -10.20 4.60 2.20
CA PRO A 73 -8.90 5.26 2.03
C PRO A 73 -7.89 4.43 1.21
N THR A 74 -8.25 3.23 0.74
CA THR A 74 -7.35 2.29 0.06
C THR A 74 -7.70 2.18 -1.43
N PRO A 75 -7.23 3.12 -2.28
CA PRO A 75 -7.65 3.18 -3.68
C PRO A 75 -7.07 2.04 -4.54
N PHE A 76 -5.87 1.52 -4.23
CA PHE A 76 -5.25 0.45 -5.02
C PHE A 76 -5.46 -0.95 -4.41
N VAL A 77 -6.70 -1.45 -4.43
CA VAL A 77 -7.07 -2.76 -3.84
C VAL A 77 -6.21 -3.91 -4.37
N GLU A 78 -6.07 -4.05 -5.70
CA GLU A 78 -5.30 -5.14 -6.30
C GLU A 78 -3.80 -5.04 -6.03
N PHE A 79 -3.27 -3.81 -5.89
CA PHE A 79 -1.89 -3.62 -5.44
C PHE A 79 -1.71 -4.12 -4.01
N ARG A 80 -2.63 -3.79 -3.09
CA ARG A 80 -2.56 -4.26 -1.69
C ARG A 80 -2.61 -5.78 -1.57
N LYS A 81 -3.43 -6.45 -2.38
CA LYS A 81 -3.45 -7.92 -2.45
C LYS A 81 -2.12 -8.51 -2.93
N LYS A 82 -1.49 -7.88 -3.94
CA LYS A 82 -0.16 -8.28 -4.43
C LYS A 82 0.93 -8.00 -3.39
N GLU A 83 0.84 -6.88 -2.69
CA GLU A 83 1.73 -6.52 -1.58
C GLU A 83 1.65 -7.57 -0.46
N PHE A 84 0.45 -7.98 -0.06
CA PHE A 84 0.24 -9.07 0.90
C PHE A 84 0.94 -10.36 0.43
N LYS A 85 0.65 -10.81 -0.80
CA LYS A 85 1.23 -12.05 -1.35
C LYS A 85 2.75 -11.98 -1.42
N ALA A 86 3.30 -10.87 -1.93
CA ALA A 86 4.73 -10.66 -2.03
C ALA A 86 5.43 -10.60 -0.67
N THR A 87 4.73 -10.11 0.37
CA THR A 87 5.25 -10.10 1.74
C THR A 87 5.28 -11.52 2.30
N ILE A 88 4.17 -12.26 2.22
CA ILE A 88 4.10 -13.66 2.68
C ILE A 88 5.15 -14.53 2.00
N ASP A 89 5.35 -14.35 0.68
CA ASP A 89 6.31 -15.12 -0.11
C ASP A 89 7.77 -14.85 0.26
N ARG A 90 8.05 -13.75 0.97
CA ARG A 90 9.38 -13.40 1.46
C ARG A 90 9.60 -13.71 2.94
N MET A 91 8.62 -14.28 3.63
CA MET A 91 8.74 -14.64 5.04
C MET A 91 9.05 -16.13 5.17
N ASP A 92 10.23 -16.46 5.69
CA ASP A 92 10.63 -17.84 6.01
C ASP A 92 10.38 -18.81 4.83
N PHE A 93 11.01 -18.50 3.68
CA PHE A 93 10.83 -19.23 2.43
C PHE A 93 12.13 -19.85 1.89
N LEU A 94 13.28 -19.26 2.19
CA LEU A 94 14.60 -19.82 1.89
C LEU A 94 15.02 -20.83 2.96
N SER A 95 16.01 -21.67 2.66
CA SER A 95 16.61 -22.55 3.67
C SER A 95 17.47 -21.76 4.66
N ASP A 96 17.52 -22.17 5.92
CA ASP A 96 18.45 -21.61 6.93
C ASP A 96 19.94 -21.87 6.59
N HIS A 97 20.21 -22.70 5.59
CA HIS A 97 21.57 -23.01 5.11
C HIS A 97 21.95 -22.25 3.84
N GLU A 98 21.07 -21.36 3.35
CA GLU A 98 21.39 -20.46 2.24
C GLU A 98 22.52 -19.50 2.60
N ASP A 99 23.16 -18.95 1.57
CA ASP A 99 24.16 -17.91 1.75
C ASP A 99 23.54 -16.66 2.39
N ILE A 100 24.31 -16.04 3.29
CA ILE A 100 23.89 -14.89 4.10
C ILE A 100 23.47 -13.69 3.25
N ASP A 101 24.18 -13.42 2.15
CA ASP A 101 23.87 -12.29 1.29
C ASP A 101 22.57 -12.58 0.52
N ASN A 102 22.33 -13.83 0.14
CA ASN A 102 21.09 -14.24 -0.51
C ASN A 102 19.89 -14.11 0.45
N LEU A 103 20.05 -14.58 1.69
CA LEU A 103 19.06 -14.43 2.76
C LEU A 103 18.69 -12.95 2.93
N LEU A 104 19.67 -12.08 3.19
CA LEU A 104 19.47 -10.66 3.45
C LEU A 104 18.85 -9.89 2.28
N ASN A 105 19.08 -10.33 1.04
CA ASN A 105 18.53 -9.66 -0.15
C ASN A 105 17.07 -10.06 -0.46
N GLU A 106 16.68 -11.29 -0.12
CA GLU A 106 15.42 -11.86 -0.60
C GLU A 106 14.36 -12.05 0.49
N GLU A 107 14.75 -12.24 1.74
CA GLU A 107 13.84 -12.49 2.86
C GLU A 107 13.52 -11.26 3.71
N ILE A 108 12.34 -11.28 4.32
CA ILE A 108 11.92 -10.33 5.34
C ILE A 108 12.19 -10.95 6.72
N PHE A 109 13.06 -10.29 7.49
CA PHE A 109 13.44 -10.70 8.84
C PHE A 109 12.85 -9.80 9.90
N ILE A 110 12.77 -10.33 11.12
CA ILE A 110 12.80 -9.49 12.32
C ILE A 110 14.25 -9.35 12.76
N THR A 111 14.68 -8.13 13.07
CA THR A 111 16.04 -7.96 13.58
C THR A 111 16.15 -8.55 14.97
N LYS A 112 17.33 -9.08 15.30
CA LYS A 112 17.60 -9.69 16.60
C LYS A 112 17.32 -8.75 17.76
N GLU A 113 17.63 -7.47 17.63
CA GLU A 113 17.40 -6.47 18.70
C GLU A 113 15.92 -6.32 19.02
N VAL A 114 15.05 -6.27 17.99
CA VAL A 114 13.60 -6.17 18.18
C VAL A 114 13.07 -7.44 18.85
N PHE A 115 13.56 -8.61 18.42
CA PHE A 115 13.20 -9.88 19.03
C PHE A 115 13.62 -9.96 20.51
N GLU A 116 14.85 -9.56 20.84
CA GLU A 116 15.38 -9.59 22.21
C GLU A 116 14.63 -8.62 23.14
N VAL A 117 14.29 -7.41 22.66
CA VAL A 117 13.46 -6.47 23.42
C VAL A 117 12.08 -7.07 23.71
N GLY A 118 11.46 -7.70 22.71
CA GLY A 118 10.19 -8.42 22.89
C GLY A 118 10.32 -9.54 23.92
N LYS A 119 11.38 -10.35 23.86
CA LYS A 119 11.63 -11.42 24.83
C LYS A 119 11.83 -10.89 26.25
N LEU A 120 12.59 -9.81 26.42
CA LEU A 120 12.79 -9.18 27.72
C LEU A 120 11.47 -8.67 28.30
N ALA A 121 10.64 -8.01 27.49
CA ALA A 121 9.31 -7.56 27.90
C ALA A 121 8.44 -8.74 28.36
N GLN A 122 8.47 -9.85 27.62
CA GLN A 122 7.69 -11.06 27.93
C GLN A 122 8.10 -11.65 29.28
N LEU A 123 9.40 -11.75 29.55
CA LEU A 123 9.95 -12.25 30.82
C LEU A 123 9.51 -11.41 32.02
N ASN A 124 9.22 -10.13 31.80
CA ASN A 124 8.74 -9.21 32.82
C ASN A 124 7.20 -9.10 32.87
N SER A 125 6.49 -10.08 32.30
CA SER A 125 5.02 -10.11 32.24
C SER A 125 4.38 -8.91 31.54
N ALA A 126 5.13 -8.22 30.67
CA ALA A 126 4.56 -7.12 29.88
C ALA A 126 3.70 -7.66 28.73
N CYS A 127 2.68 -6.90 28.35
CA CYS A 127 1.92 -7.15 27.13
C CYS A 127 2.76 -6.77 25.91
N ILE A 128 2.81 -7.66 24.91
CA ILE A 128 3.53 -7.44 23.65
C ILE A 128 2.52 -7.50 22.51
N PHE A 129 2.51 -6.48 21.68
CA PHE A 129 1.71 -6.42 20.47
C PHE A 129 2.42 -5.57 19.42
N GLY A 130 2.11 -5.81 18.15
CA GLY A 130 2.56 -5.01 17.02
C GLY A 130 1.42 -4.14 16.49
N LEU A 131 1.76 -2.96 16.00
CA LEU A 131 0.85 -2.10 15.24
C LEU A 131 1.48 -1.83 13.87
N SER A 132 0.65 -1.81 12.85
CA SER A 132 1.05 -1.46 11.49
C SER A 132 0.08 -0.43 10.94
N ASP A 133 0.62 0.49 10.13
CA ASP A 133 -0.14 1.42 9.30
C ASP A 133 -0.71 0.75 8.05
N LYS A 134 -0.33 -0.50 7.77
CA LYS A 134 -0.81 -1.24 6.60
C LYS A 134 -2.31 -1.52 6.72
N PRO A 135 -3.06 -1.34 5.62
CA PRO A 135 -4.48 -1.65 5.60
C PRO A 135 -4.72 -3.15 5.73
N GLU A 136 -5.94 -3.53 6.11
CA GLU A 136 -6.36 -4.95 6.22
C GLU A 136 -6.09 -5.73 4.93
N LEU A 137 -6.33 -5.13 3.76
CA LEU A 137 -6.10 -5.75 2.45
C LEU A 137 -4.64 -6.12 2.17
N ALA A 138 -3.69 -5.51 2.88
CA ALA A 138 -2.27 -5.79 2.76
C ALA A 138 -1.76 -6.74 3.87
N THR A 139 -2.61 -7.13 4.82
CA THR A 139 -2.21 -7.90 6.01
C THR A 139 -3.02 -9.19 6.21
N LEU A 140 -4.25 -9.22 5.73
CA LEU A 140 -5.15 -10.36 5.78
C LEU A 140 -5.28 -11.02 4.40
N PRO A 141 -5.34 -12.36 4.33
CA PRO A 141 -5.62 -13.07 3.10
C PRO A 141 -7.03 -12.73 2.60
N SER A 142 -7.22 -12.74 1.28
CA SER A 142 -8.58 -12.91 0.77
C SER A 142 -9.07 -14.31 1.11
N LYS A 143 -10.38 -14.46 1.32
CA LYS A 143 -11.03 -15.71 1.79
C LYS A 143 -10.71 -16.95 0.94
N GLU A 144 -10.19 -16.76 -0.27
CA GLU A 144 -10.00 -17.80 -1.29
C GLU A 144 -8.57 -18.39 -1.29
N VAL A 145 -7.59 -17.77 -0.61
CA VAL A 145 -6.17 -18.02 -0.88
C VAL A 145 -5.52 -19.00 0.12
N GLY A 146 -6.19 -19.35 1.22
CA GLY A 146 -5.70 -20.36 2.17
C GLY A 146 -4.35 -20.03 2.84
N LEU A 147 -3.91 -18.77 2.78
CA LEU A 147 -2.71 -18.27 3.46
C LEU A 147 -3.07 -17.72 4.83
N PRO A 148 -2.15 -17.72 5.82
CA PRO A 148 -2.37 -17.06 7.09
C PRO A 148 -2.27 -15.52 6.96
N PRO A 149 -2.85 -14.74 7.90
CA PRO A 149 -2.48 -13.35 8.12
C PRO A 149 -0.97 -13.17 8.28
N ILE A 150 -0.43 -12.00 7.91
CA ILE A 150 1.01 -11.71 8.02
C ILE A 150 1.52 -11.92 9.45
N PHE A 151 0.77 -11.46 10.45
CA PHE A 151 1.17 -11.55 11.86
C PHE A 151 1.15 -12.98 12.44
N GLU A 152 0.62 -13.96 11.70
CA GLU A 152 0.65 -15.38 12.06
C GLU A 152 1.72 -16.17 11.28
N LYS A 153 2.33 -15.58 10.24
CA LYS A 153 3.36 -16.24 9.45
C LYS A 153 4.69 -16.26 10.21
N THR A 154 5.35 -17.41 10.23
CA THR A 154 6.72 -17.54 10.77
C THR A 154 7.68 -16.59 10.08
N MET A 155 8.51 -15.92 10.88
CA MET A 155 9.60 -15.06 10.42
C MET A 155 10.92 -15.57 10.98
N LYS A 156 11.97 -15.49 10.16
CA LYS A 156 13.34 -15.68 10.64
C LYS A 156 13.82 -14.46 11.39
N ILE A 157 14.74 -14.72 12.32
CA ILE A 157 15.41 -13.70 13.14
C ILE A 157 16.82 -13.58 12.61
N TYR A 158 17.25 -12.35 12.35
CA TYR A 158 18.62 -12.07 11.92
C TYR A 158 19.24 -10.93 12.73
#